data_AF-A0A251RUQ9-F1
#
_entry.id   AF-A0A251RUQ9-F1
#
_cell.length_a   1.000
_cell.length_b   1.000
_cell.length_c   1.000
_cell.angle_alpha   90.00
_cell.angle_beta   90.00
_cell.angle_gamma   90.00
#
_symmetry.space_group_name_H-M   'P 1'
#
loop_
_entity.id
_entity.type
_entity.pdbx_description
1 polymer ?
#
loop_
_entity_poly.entity_id
_entity_poly.type
_entity_poly.pdbx_seq_one_letter_code
_entity_poly.pdbx_strand_id
1 'polypeptide(L)'
;MPTIASEVFGVLHFGTIFNTITIAGPIGSYVMYVRVIGSIYDREAARGGTEYCTGTHCFRLSFLIVAFSTFVGFMIARGLFILTRRLYEQIVSRRMEDVAELISVAMGWW
;
A
#
# COMPACT_ATOMS: atom_id res chain seq x y z
N MET A 1 0.64 10.80 7.42
CA MET A 1 0.06 12.04 6.87
C MET A 1 -1.42 11.80 6.53
N PRO A 2 -2.36 12.11 7.44
CA PRO A 2 -3.80 11.97 7.22
C PRO A 2 -4.38 13.02 6.26
N THR A 3 -3.74 14.20 6.16
CA THR A 3 -4.18 15.34 5.36
C THR A 3 -4.31 15.03 3.87
N ILE A 4 -3.36 14.30 3.29
CA ILE A 4 -3.40 13.94 1.86
C ILE A 4 -4.57 12.99 1.57
N ALA A 5 -4.87 12.07 2.48
CA ALA A 5 -5.95 11.11 2.29
C ALA A 5 -7.35 11.75 2.49
N SER A 6 -7.49 12.77 3.35
CA SER A 6 -8.78 13.47 3.50
C SER A 6 -9.11 14.36 2.31
N GLU A 7 -8.08 14.96 1.69
CA GLU A 7 -8.23 15.76 0.46
C GLU A 7 -8.54 14.89 -0.76
N VAL A 8 -7.93 13.69 -0.87
CA VAL A 8 -8.10 12.81 -2.03
C VAL A 8 -9.40 11.99 -1.99
N PHE A 9 -9.80 11.48 -0.81
CA PHE A 9 -10.97 10.59 -0.69
C PHE A 9 -12.22 11.29 -0.14
N GLY A 10 -12.10 12.55 0.29
CA GLY A 10 -13.16 13.29 0.96
C GLY A 10 -13.39 12.83 2.41
N VAL A 11 -14.07 13.66 3.18
CA VAL A 11 -14.23 13.51 4.62
C VAL A 11 -15.24 12.44 5.05
N LEU A 12 -16.12 12.00 4.14
CA LEU A 12 -17.30 11.19 4.49
C LEU A 12 -16.95 9.79 5.03
N HIS A 13 -15.90 9.14 4.52
CA HIS A 13 -15.48 7.79 4.92
C HIS A 13 -14.01 7.70 5.37
N PHE A 14 -13.41 8.85 5.74
CA PHE A 14 -12.00 8.95 6.07
C PHE A 14 -11.59 8.05 7.26
N GLY A 15 -12.46 7.96 8.29
CA GLY A 15 -12.17 7.19 9.50
C GLY A 15 -11.95 5.70 9.25
N THR A 16 -12.76 5.07 8.39
CA THR A 16 -12.62 3.66 8.05
C THR A 16 -11.33 3.41 7.24
N ILE A 17 -11.06 4.26 6.24
CA ILE A 17 -9.86 4.14 5.39
C ILE A 17 -8.59 4.28 6.24
N PHE A 18 -8.54 5.29 7.12
CA PHE A 18 -7.38 5.53 7.96
C PHE A 18 -7.15 4.41 8.97
N ASN A 19 -8.21 3.84 9.56
CA ASN A 19 -8.10 2.72 10.49
C ASN A 19 -7.55 1.47 9.79
N THR A 20 -8.04 1.14 8.59
CA THR A 20 -7.50 0.02 7.81
C THR A 20 -6.03 0.19 7.46
N ILE A 21 -5.59 1.38 7.05
CA ILE A 21 -4.16 1.66 6.78
C ILE A 21 -3.31 1.51 8.06
N THR A 22 -3.84 1.98 9.18
CA THR A 22 -3.15 1.92 10.48
C THR A 22 -2.96 0.47 10.94
N ILE A 23 -3.96 -0.39 10.73
CA ILE A 23 -3.89 -1.82 11.08
C ILE A 23 -3.01 -2.61 10.09
N ALA A 24 -2.91 -2.18 8.82
CA ALA A 24 -2.09 -2.86 7.83
C ALA A 24 -0.60 -2.91 8.20
N GLY A 25 -0.08 -1.84 8.83
CA GLY A 25 1.30 -1.77 9.32
C GLY A 25 1.69 -2.90 10.28
N PRO A 26 1.04 -3.03 11.46
CA PRO A 26 1.34 -4.09 12.42
C PRO A 26 1.03 -5.50 11.90
N ILE A 27 -0.02 -5.67 11.07
CA ILE A 27 -0.29 -6.99 10.45
C ILE A 27 0.84 -7.38 9.51
N GLY A 28 1.27 -6.46 8.65
CA GLY A 28 2.34 -6.69 7.68
C GLY A 28 3.66 -7.04 8.36
N SER A 29 4.04 -6.27 9.40
CA SER A 29 5.27 -6.55 10.15
C SER A 29 5.20 -7.87 10.92
N TYR A 30 4.07 -8.20 11.55
CA TYR A 30 3.90 -9.47 12.25
C TYR A 30 4.00 -10.67 11.31
N VAL A 31 3.30 -10.64 10.17
CA VAL A 31 3.30 -11.76 9.22
C VAL A 31 4.68 -11.91 8.57
N MET A 32 5.25 -10.83 8.03
CA MET A 32 6.52 -10.89 7.32
C MET A 32 7.68 -11.22 8.25
N TYR A 33 7.74 -10.57 9.41
CA TYR A 33 8.89 -10.71 10.30
C TYR A 33 8.76 -11.94 11.20
N VAL A 34 7.67 -12.06 11.95
CA VAL A 34 7.53 -13.12 12.96
C VAL A 34 7.23 -14.46 12.30
N ARG A 35 6.30 -14.53 11.35
CA ARG A 35 5.92 -15.82 10.74
C ARG A 35 6.89 -16.24 9.64
N VAL A 36 7.21 -15.36 8.70
CA VAL A 36 8.04 -15.74 7.55
C VAL A 36 9.51 -15.82 7.94
N ILE A 37 10.11 -14.72 8.39
CA ILE A 37 11.55 -14.72 8.74
C ILE A 37 11.81 -15.64 9.94
N GLY A 38 10.96 -15.60 10.97
CA GLY A 38 11.07 -16.50 12.13
C GLY A 38 11.06 -17.98 11.75
N SER A 39 10.06 -18.45 11.00
CA SER A 39 9.98 -19.88 10.63
C SER A 39 11.12 -20.35 9.72
N ILE A 40 11.65 -19.48 8.87
CA ILE A 40 12.80 -19.80 8.02
C ILE A 40 14.06 -19.88 8.86
N TYR A 41 14.25 -18.96 9.81
CA TYR A 41 15.38 -18.99 10.73
C TYR A 41 15.35 -20.24 11.62
N ASP A 42 14.19 -20.59 12.18
CA ASP A 42 14.02 -21.80 13.00
C ASP A 42 14.32 -23.08 12.22
N ARG A 43 13.94 -23.13 10.93
CA ARG A 43 14.23 -24.27 10.05
C ARG A 43 15.72 -24.41 9.76
N GLU A 44 16.44 -23.31 9.49
CA GLU A 44 17.88 -23.37 9.24
C GLU A 44 18.66 -23.65 10.53
N ALA A 45 18.22 -23.12 11.67
CA ALA A 45 18.78 -23.43 12.99
C ALA A 45 18.63 -24.93 13.32
N ALA A 46 17.44 -25.50 13.10
CA ALA A 46 17.19 -26.93 13.31
C ALA A 46 18.06 -27.85 12.43
N ARG A 47 18.40 -27.43 11.21
CA ARG A 47 19.33 -28.18 10.33
C ARG A 47 20.79 -28.14 10.81
N GLY A 48 21.19 -27.06 11.47
CA GLY A 48 22.52 -26.90 12.06
C GLY A 48 22.69 -27.64 13.40
N GLY A 49 21.62 -28.20 13.96
CA GLY A 49 21.64 -28.86 15.27
C GLY A 49 21.82 -27.88 16.45
N THR A 50 21.62 -26.58 16.22
CA THR A 50 21.82 -25.50 17.20
C THR A 50 20.59 -24.60 17.26
N GLU A 51 20.27 -24.01 18.41
CA GLU A 51 19.13 -23.08 18.54
C GLU A 51 19.31 -21.77 17.75
N TYR A 52 20.52 -21.45 17.29
CA TYR A 52 20.82 -20.19 16.61
C TYR A 52 21.65 -20.43 15.34
N CYS A 53 21.20 -19.86 14.22
CA CYS A 53 21.92 -19.88 12.96
C CYS A 53 22.73 -18.58 12.77
N THR A 54 24.02 -18.62 13.12
CA THR A 54 24.92 -17.46 12.97
C THR A 54 25.82 -17.65 11.76
N GLY A 55 25.78 -16.71 10.80
CA GLY A 55 26.63 -16.77 9.61
C GLY A 55 26.09 -15.99 8.42
N THR A 56 26.98 -15.71 7.47
CA THR A 56 26.67 -14.98 6.23
C THR A 56 25.62 -15.71 5.38
N HIS A 57 25.59 -17.04 5.43
CA HIS A 57 24.64 -17.86 4.69
C HIS A 57 23.20 -17.70 5.18
N CYS A 58 22.99 -17.66 6.50
CA CYS A 58 21.66 -17.50 7.09
C CYS A 58 21.07 -16.10 6.83
N PHE A 59 21.91 -15.07 6.95
CA PHE A 59 21.46 -13.68 6.78
C PHE A 59 21.18 -13.32 5.30
N ARG A 60 21.90 -13.96 4.36
CA ARG A 60 21.70 -13.72 2.92
C ARG A 60 20.29 -14.10 2.45
N LEU A 61 19.74 -15.20 2.97
CA LEU A 61 18.37 -15.64 2.65
C LEU A 61 17.33 -14.62 3.13
N SER A 62 17.43 -14.18 4.39
CA SER A 62 16.52 -13.17 4.94
C SER A 62 16.56 -11.86 4.15
N PHE A 63 17.76 -11.38 3.79
CA PHE A 63 17.88 -10.20 2.94
C PHE A 63 17.26 -10.37 1.55
N LEU A 64 17.45 -11.54 0.92
CA LEU A 64 16.89 -11.81 -0.41
C LEU A 64 15.36 -11.78 -0.39
N ILE A 65 14.74 -12.36 0.65
CA ILE A 65 13.30 -12.37 0.83
C ILE A 65 12.75 -10.96 1.02
N VAL A 66 13.39 -10.16 1.89
CA VAL A 66 12.98 -8.76 2.11
C VAL A 66 13.18 -7.93 0.84
N ALA A 67 14.28 -8.11 0.12
CA ALA A 67 14.53 -7.45 -1.16
C ALA A 67 13.43 -7.79 -2.18
N PHE A 68 13.07 -9.07 -2.32
CA PHE A 68 11.99 -9.49 -3.20
C PHE A 68 10.64 -8.89 -2.79
N SER A 69 10.32 -8.92 -1.48
CA SER A 69 9.09 -8.33 -0.96
C SER A 69 9.00 -6.82 -1.22
N THR A 70 10.08 -6.07 -1.00
CA THR A 70 10.11 -4.64 -1.28
C THR A 70 9.99 -4.33 -2.76
N PHE A 71 10.59 -5.15 -3.63
CA PHE A 71 10.45 -5.01 -5.08
C PHE A 71 9.01 -5.24 -5.55
N VAL A 72 8.35 -6.29 -5.03
CA VAL A 72 6.92 -6.54 -5.30
C VAL A 72 6.07 -5.38 -4.78
N GLY A 73 6.32 -4.90 -3.56
CA GLY A 73 5.63 -3.74 -3.00
C GLY A 73 5.79 -2.48 -3.86
N PHE A 74 6.99 -2.23 -4.37
CA PHE A 74 7.27 -1.13 -5.28
C PHE A 74 6.52 -1.26 -6.61
N MET A 75 6.46 -2.45 -7.19
CA MET A 75 5.70 -2.70 -8.43
C MET A 75 4.20 -2.46 -8.24
N ILE A 76 3.65 -2.94 -7.13
CA ILE A 76 2.24 -2.69 -6.77
C ILE A 76 2.01 -1.19 -6.58
N ALA A 77 2.87 -0.51 -5.83
CA ALA A 77 2.75 0.93 -5.58
C ALA A 77 2.82 1.74 -6.89
N ARG A 78 3.72 1.40 -7.81
CA ARG A 78 3.78 2.01 -9.14
C ARG A 78 2.51 1.77 -9.94
N GLY A 79 1.98 0.55 -9.95
CA GLY A 79 0.72 0.22 -10.62
C GLY A 79 -0.45 1.01 -10.05
N LEU A 80 -0.56 1.04 -8.72
CA LEU A 80 -1.58 1.81 -8.00
C LEU A 80 -1.47 3.31 -8.34
N PHE A 81 -0.25 3.86 -8.35
CA PHE A 81 -0.01 5.27 -8.69
C PHE A 81 -0.49 5.62 -10.11
N ILE A 82 -0.20 4.77 -11.10
CA ILE A 82 -0.66 4.98 -12.48
C ILE A 82 -2.18 4.90 -12.56
N LEU A 83 -2.80 3.93 -11.88
CA LEU A 83 -4.25 3.77 -11.85
C LEU A 83 -4.93 4.97 -11.17
N THR A 84 -4.44 5.39 -10.00
CA THR A 84 -4.95 6.55 -9.27
C THR A 84 -4.86 7.81 -10.11
N ARG A 85 -3.74 8.04 -10.81
CA ARG A 85 -3.59 9.20 -11.69
C ARG A 85 -4.61 9.20 -12.83
N ARG A 86 -4.80 8.05 -13.50
CA ARG A 86 -5.81 7.92 -14.57
C ARG A 86 -7.23 8.16 -14.07
N LEU A 87 -7.58 7.60 -12.92
CA LEU A 87 -8.90 7.79 -12.32
C LEU A 87 -9.11 9.25 -11.93
N TYR A 88 -8.09 9.91 -11.35
CA TYR A 88 -8.17 11.32 -10.99
C TYR A 88 -8.36 12.21 -12.23
N GLU A 89 -7.57 11.99 -13.30
CA GLU A 89 -7.71 12.72 -14.58
C GLU A 89 -9.12 12.52 -15.18
N GLN A 90 -9.67 11.31 -15.14
CA GLN A 90 -11.03 11.01 -15.63
C GLN A 90 -12.14 11.67 -14.79
N ILE A 91 -12.00 11.66 -13.46
CA ILE A 91 -12.97 12.27 -12.55
C ILE A 91 -12.97 13.80 -12.72
N VAL A 92 -11.80 14.41 -12.84
CA VAL A 92 -11.67 15.86 -13.06
C VAL A 92 -12.28 16.26 -14.40
N SER A 93 -12.02 15.52 -15.49
CA SER A 93 -12.60 15.82 -16.80
C SER A 93 -14.13 15.77 -16.78
N ARG A 94 -14.72 14.70 -16.24
CA ARG A 94 -16.19 14.56 -16.15
C ARG A 94 -16.82 15.65 -15.30
N ARG A 95 -16.19 16.01 -14.18
CA ARG A 95 -16.69 17.09 -13.32
C ARG A 95 -16.75 18.44 -14.05
N MET A 96 -15.82 18.73 -14.96
CA MET A 96 -15.84 19.96 -15.75
C MET A 96 -17.00 19.96 -16.77
N GLU A 97 -17.33 18.81 -17.37
CA GLU A 97 -18.47 18.65 -18.27
C GLU A 97 -19.81 18.83 -17.54
N ASP A 98 -19.98 18.17 -16.38
CA ASP A 98 -21.19 18.32 -15.56
C ASP A 98 -21.40 19.78 -15.11
N VAL A 99 -20.32 20.48 -14.74
CA VAL A 99 -20.38 21.90 -14.36
C VAL A 99 -20.69 22.78 -15.57
N ALA A 100 -20.17 22.47 -16.75
CA ALA A 100 -20.48 23.21 -17.98
C ALA A 100 -21.96 23.04 -18.39
N GLU A 101 -22.52 21.84 -18.26
CA GLU A 101 -23.95 21.55 -18.46
C GLU A 101 -24.82 22.30 -17.44
N LEU A 102 -24.43 22.33 -16.16
CA LEU A 102 -25.16 23.09 -15.15
C LEU A 102 -25.13 24.60 -15.40
N ILE A 103 -24.00 25.12 -15.88
CA ILE A 103 -23.84 26.54 -16.23
C ILE A 103 -24.65 26.88 -17.49
N SER A 104 -24.68 26.02 -18.50
CA SER A 104 -25.48 26.24 -19.72
C SER A 104 -26.98 26.20 -19.43
N VAL A 105 -27.43 25.27 -18.57
CA VAL A 105 -28.79 25.26 -18.05
C VAL A 105 -29.06 26.55 -17.27
N ALA A 106 -28.23 26.93 -16.30
CA ALA A 106 -28.45 28.14 -15.52
C ALA A 106 -28.51 29.43 -16.37
N MET A 107 -27.71 29.54 -17.44
CA MET A 107 -27.77 30.64 -18.40
C MET A 107 -28.98 30.58 -19.34
N GLY A 108 -29.48 29.39 -19.68
CA GLY A 108 -30.69 29.24 -20.51
C GLY A 108 -32.00 29.51 -19.76
N TRP A 109 -31.95 29.61 -18.43
CA TRP A 109 -33.08 29.96 -17.57
C TRP A 109 -33.05 31.44 -17.09
N TRP A 110 -32.15 32.26 -17.65
CA TRP A 110 -32.11 33.73 -17.56
C TRP A 110 -32.42 34.36 -18.91
#